data_AF-A0A259F0R3-F1
#
_entry.id   AF-A0A259F0R3-F1
#
_cell.length_a   1.000
_cell.length_b   1.000
_cell.length_c   1.000
_cell.angle_alpha   90.00
_cell.angle_beta   90.00
_cell.angle_gamma   90.00
#
_symmetry.space_group_name_H-M   'P 1'
#
loop_
_entity.id
_entity.type
_entity.pdbx_description
1 polymer ?
#
loop_
_entity_poly.entity_id
_entity_poly.type
_entity_poly.pdbx_seq_one_letter_code
_entity_poly.pdbx_strand_id
1 'polypeptide(L)'
;TGMGPRGYAIIGQGTINRILEAKPEELRVFLEEAAGVSKYKERRKETASRLEDTKENLVRVEDILRELDQQLTRLEKQATVAERHAELSTEMKSQQQLLWFVRQTEAGKEQERHANGIRDTQVGLEEQTAKLRHAETELETMRTEQYALQDKVSQAQGDLYQTNADVSQVESQIRYVQEARQRLQQQSQDLQAQLQRWTVQETDAAQAQRTAEHELSLAAEKEQSLLADLGGLQDQMPGREEAYQVTTRALEDARENLASIDQRLASLGERLKAITAQLEELKGRDTRLEAELAGMRRPDAEALQMAIDRHAMAQRKVDEARQKAGEAQQRVPATDEARNTAQQQIQVANQELAQTEAKLTALTALQASVQAQGKIGPWLESKGLKESKRLWQELKVESGWEAALESVLRERLAAVTAKSIQETLTLANDAPPSRLAILLTEEIAPAHTNAPADFVPLLTRVQSAGSA
;
A
#
# COMPACT_ATOMS: atom_id res chain seq x y z
N THR A 1 -32.89 -114.25 98.38
CA THR A 1 -33.61 -113.72 99.55
C THR A 1 -34.99 -113.29 99.11
N GLY A 2 -35.96 -114.20 99.26
CA GLY A 2 -37.34 -113.98 98.88
C GLY A 2 -38.15 -113.45 100.06
N MET A 3 -38.66 -112.24 99.94
CA MET A 3 -39.85 -111.73 100.62
C MET A 3 -40.42 -110.60 99.74
N GLY A 4 -41.39 -110.92 98.90
CA GLY A 4 -42.22 -109.96 98.16
C GLY A 4 -43.66 -110.03 98.70
N PRO A 5 -44.45 -108.96 98.59
CA PRO A 5 -45.67 -108.71 99.38
C PRO A 5 -46.88 -109.61 99.09
N ARG A 6 -46.69 -110.76 98.41
CA ARG A 6 -47.71 -111.80 98.19
C ARG A 6 -47.21 -113.16 98.71
N GLY A 7 -46.87 -113.20 99.99
CA GLY A 7 -46.57 -114.46 100.67
C GLY A 7 -47.81 -115.37 100.71
N TYR A 8 -47.62 -116.64 100.33
CA TYR A 8 -48.60 -117.74 100.31
C TYR A 8 -49.13 -118.15 101.70
N ALA A 9 -49.37 -117.19 102.60
CA ALA A 9 -49.76 -117.45 103.98
C ALA A 9 -51.12 -116.84 104.36
N ILE A 10 -51.82 -116.16 103.44
CA ILE A 10 -53.11 -115.51 103.72
C ILE A 10 -54.11 -115.91 102.62
N ILE A 11 -55.05 -116.80 102.97
CA ILE A 11 -56.12 -117.28 102.07
C ILE A 11 -57.37 -116.42 102.36
N GLY A 12 -57.69 -115.49 101.45
CA GLY A 12 -58.95 -114.76 101.49
C GLY A 12 -60.13 -115.66 101.11
N GLN A 13 -61.25 -115.55 101.83
CA GLN A 13 -62.49 -116.29 101.58
C GLN A 13 -62.99 -115.98 100.16
N GLY A 14 -62.92 -116.97 99.26
CA GLY A 14 -63.25 -116.83 97.83
C GLY A 14 -62.09 -117.11 96.86
N THR A 15 -60.84 -117.18 97.35
CA THR A 15 -59.66 -117.49 96.52
C THR A 15 -59.71 -118.92 95.94
N ILE A 16 -60.34 -119.87 96.64
CA ILE A 16 -60.54 -121.25 96.16
C ILE A 16 -61.55 -121.31 95.00
N ASN A 17 -62.68 -120.60 95.07
CA ASN A 17 -63.64 -120.55 93.96
C ASN A 17 -63.04 -119.88 92.72
N ARG A 18 -62.21 -118.84 92.92
CA ARG A 18 -61.50 -118.16 91.83
C ARG A 18 -60.50 -119.06 91.10
N ILE A 19 -59.99 -120.13 91.74
CA ILE A 19 -59.13 -121.14 91.11
C ILE A 19 -59.96 -122.19 90.36
N LEU A 20 -61.15 -122.56 90.86
CA LEU A 20 -62.02 -123.55 90.21
C LEU A 20 -62.75 -123.01 88.97
N GLU A 21 -63.09 -121.72 88.94
CA GLU A 21 -63.81 -121.08 87.82
C GLU A 21 -62.90 -120.26 86.88
N ALA A 22 -61.61 -120.15 87.19
CA ALA A 22 -60.68 -119.38 86.35
C ALA A 22 -60.61 -119.96 84.93
N LYS A 23 -60.75 -119.07 83.95
CA LYS A 23 -60.47 -119.40 82.55
C LYS A 23 -59.01 -119.84 82.40
N PRO A 24 -58.68 -120.69 81.41
CA PRO A 24 -57.33 -121.24 81.25
C PRO A 24 -56.21 -120.19 81.24
N GLU A 25 -56.45 -118.98 80.71
CA GLU A 25 -55.44 -117.91 80.73
C GLU A 25 -55.17 -117.36 82.14
N GLU A 26 -56.20 -117.24 82.98
CA GLU A 26 -56.08 -116.75 84.36
C GLU A 26 -55.49 -117.82 85.29
N LEU A 27 -55.88 -119.09 85.12
CA LEU A 27 -55.31 -120.22 85.86
C LEU A 27 -53.81 -120.38 85.59
N ARG A 28 -53.39 -120.10 84.34
CA ARG A 28 -51.99 -120.15 83.91
C ARG A 28 -51.14 -119.07 84.58
N VAL A 29 -51.68 -117.87 84.83
CA VAL A 29 -50.96 -116.83 85.58
C VAL A 29 -50.72 -117.26 87.03
N PHE A 30 -51.70 -117.87 87.69
CA PHE A 30 -51.55 -118.41 89.05
C PHE A 30 -50.55 -119.57 89.14
N LEU A 31 -50.57 -120.51 88.17
CA LEU A 31 -49.58 -121.59 88.06
C LEU A 31 -48.17 -121.06 87.77
N GLU A 32 -48.03 -120.06 86.90
CA GLU A 32 -46.74 -119.41 86.58
C GLU A 32 -46.17 -118.62 87.77
N GLU A 33 -47.01 -118.13 88.70
CA GLU A 33 -46.61 -117.46 89.95
C GLU A 33 -46.22 -118.48 91.05
N ALA A 34 -46.90 -119.63 91.14
CA ALA A 34 -46.56 -120.74 92.05
C ALA A 34 -45.25 -121.45 91.67
N ALA A 35 -44.99 -121.61 90.36
CA ALA A 35 -43.75 -122.20 89.84
C ALA A 35 -42.57 -121.21 89.76
N GLY A 36 -42.77 -119.94 90.15
CA GLY A 36 -41.73 -118.91 90.19
C GLY A 36 -41.29 -118.37 88.82
N VAL A 37 -42.05 -118.63 87.75
CA VAL A 37 -41.67 -118.30 86.36
C VAL A 37 -42.22 -116.93 85.90
N SER A 38 -43.21 -116.36 86.60
CA SER A 38 -43.81 -115.06 86.27
C SER A 38 -42.79 -113.91 86.20
N LYS A 39 -41.87 -113.85 87.18
CA LYS A 39 -40.76 -112.86 87.22
C LYS A 39 -39.81 -112.98 86.02
N TYR A 40 -39.62 -114.19 85.49
CA TYR A 40 -38.78 -114.42 84.32
C TYR A 40 -39.48 -113.94 83.03
N LYS A 41 -40.78 -114.18 82.91
CA LYS A 41 -41.59 -113.81 81.74
C LYS A 41 -41.77 -112.29 81.62
N GLU A 42 -41.99 -111.60 82.74
CA GLU A 42 -42.07 -110.13 82.80
C GLU A 42 -40.72 -109.49 82.46
N ARG A 43 -39.61 -109.98 83.04
CA ARG A 43 -38.25 -109.56 82.65
C ARG A 43 -37.99 -109.80 81.16
N ARG A 44 -38.42 -110.93 80.60
CA ARG A 44 -38.28 -111.22 79.17
C ARG A 44 -39.04 -110.23 78.29
N LYS A 45 -40.27 -109.84 78.67
CA LYS A 45 -41.07 -108.85 77.92
C LYS A 45 -40.48 -107.45 78.02
N GLU A 46 -40.05 -107.02 79.21
CA GLU A 46 -39.38 -105.73 79.43
C GLU A 46 -38.05 -105.66 78.66
N THR A 47 -37.24 -106.73 78.72
CA THR A 47 -36.00 -106.82 77.93
C THR A 47 -36.29 -106.84 76.43
N ALA A 48 -37.35 -107.51 75.97
CA ALA A 48 -37.75 -107.50 74.55
C ALA A 48 -38.23 -106.12 74.09
N SER A 49 -39.01 -105.40 74.90
CA SER A 49 -39.41 -104.02 74.61
C SER A 49 -38.19 -103.10 74.55
N ARG A 50 -37.27 -103.20 75.52
CA ARG A 50 -36.01 -102.44 75.48
C ARG A 50 -35.13 -102.79 74.29
N LEU A 51 -35.13 -104.05 73.84
CA LEU A 51 -34.43 -104.50 72.63
C LEU A 51 -35.06 -103.90 71.37
N GLU A 52 -36.39 -103.82 71.31
CA GLU A 52 -37.08 -103.19 70.18
C GLU A 52 -36.85 -101.67 70.16
N ASP A 53 -36.99 -100.99 71.31
CA ASP A 53 -36.71 -99.55 71.43
C ASP A 53 -35.25 -99.24 71.07
N THR A 54 -34.30 -100.09 71.47
CA THR A 54 -32.88 -99.91 71.10
C THR A 54 -32.65 -100.15 69.61
N LYS A 55 -33.37 -101.10 68.99
CA LYS A 55 -33.32 -101.34 67.55
C LYS A 55 -33.89 -100.16 66.75
N GLU A 56 -35.02 -99.58 67.19
CA GLU A 56 -35.59 -98.38 66.58
C GLU A 56 -34.67 -97.17 66.73
N ASN A 57 -34.06 -96.98 67.91
CA ASN A 57 -33.05 -95.95 68.12
C ASN A 57 -31.81 -96.15 67.22
N LEU A 58 -31.38 -97.41 67.00
CA LEU A 58 -30.31 -97.73 66.06
C LEU A 58 -30.66 -97.34 64.62
N VAL A 59 -31.88 -97.63 64.16
CA VAL A 59 -32.36 -97.20 62.83
C VAL A 59 -32.37 -95.67 62.72
N ARG A 60 -32.83 -94.96 63.75
CA ARG A 60 -32.80 -93.49 63.77
C ARG A 60 -31.37 -92.93 63.74
N VAL A 61 -30.44 -93.57 64.45
CA VAL A 61 -29.02 -93.20 64.39
C VAL A 61 -28.46 -93.44 62.99
N GLU A 62 -28.81 -94.55 62.34
CA GLU A 62 -28.40 -94.81 60.94
C GLU A 62 -28.95 -93.76 59.96
N ASP A 63 -30.19 -93.31 60.12
CA ASP A 63 -30.77 -92.24 59.29
C ASP A 63 -30.10 -90.89 59.54
N ILE A 64 -29.83 -90.53 60.80
CA ILE A 64 -29.08 -89.31 61.14
C ILE A 64 -27.66 -89.38 60.56
N LEU A 65 -27.00 -90.54 60.62
CA LEU A 65 -25.69 -90.74 60.03
C LEU A 65 -25.73 -90.52 58.51
N ARG A 66 -26.74 -91.04 57.80
CA ARG A 66 -26.91 -90.81 56.36
C ARG A 66 -27.14 -89.34 56.01
N GLU A 67 -27.97 -88.64 56.77
CA GLU A 67 -28.22 -87.20 56.59
C GLU A 67 -26.94 -86.39 56.84
N LEU A 68 -26.21 -86.69 57.91
CA LEU A 68 -24.93 -86.06 58.21
C LEU A 68 -23.90 -86.33 57.10
N ASP A 69 -23.85 -87.54 56.55
CA ASP A 69 -22.94 -87.90 55.46
C ASP A 69 -23.24 -87.10 54.17
N GLN A 70 -24.52 -86.89 53.86
CA GLN A 70 -24.94 -86.01 52.76
C GLN A 70 -24.58 -84.54 53.01
N GLN A 71 -24.77 -84.05 54.25
CA GLN A 71 -24.39 -82.70 54.64
C GLN A 71 -22.87 -82.50 54.59
N LEU A 72 -22.10 -83.50 55.02
CA LEU A 72 -20.65 -83.51 54.99
C LEU A 72 -20.15 -83.46 53.54
N THR A 73 -20.70 -84.30 52.66
CA THR A 73 -20.40 -84.28 51.22
C THR A 73 -20.68 -82.92 50.58
N ARG A 74 -21.78 -82.25 50.97
CA ARG A 74 -22.12 -80.91 50.48
C ARG A 74 -21.16 -79.85 51.00
N LEU A 75 -20.80 -79.91 52.29
CA LEU A 75 -19.84 -79.00 52.92
C LEU A 75 -18.44 -79.17 52.32
N GLU A 76 -18.01 -80.39 52.04
CA GLU A 76 -16.74 -80.67 51.34
C GLU A 76 -16.72 -80.01 49.96
N LYS A 77 -17.79 -80.15 49.16
CA LYS A 77 -17.90 -79.45 47.87
C LYS A 77 -17.87 -77.94 48.03
N GLN A 78 -18.53 -77.40 49.04
CA GLN A 78 -18.49 -75.95 49.31
C GLN A 78 -17.11 -75.47 49.75
N ALA A 79 -16.40 -76.25 50.56
CA ALA A 79 -15.03 -75.97 50.98
C ALA A 79 -14.08 -75.94 49.78
N THR A 80 -14.12 -76.93 48.90
CA THR A 80 -13.28 -76.95 47.69
C THR A 80 -13.52 -75.74 46.77
N VAL A 81 -14.78 -75.31 46.60
CA VAL A 81 -15.11 -74.10 45.84
C VAL A 81 -14.61 -72.83 46.54
N ALA A 82 -14.74 -72.75 47.87
CA ALA A 82 -14.27 -71.61 48.65
C ALA A 82 -12.74 -71.50 48.65
N GLU A 83 -12.02 -72.62 48.77
CA GLU A 83 -10.57 -72.70 48.63
C GLU A 83 -10.14 -72.23 47.24
N ARG A 84 -10.78 -72.75 46.19
CA ARG A 84 -10.47 -72.34 44.82
C ARG A 84 -10.74 -70.85 44.57
N HIS A 85 -11.82 -70.32 45.13
CA HIS A 85 -12.12 -68.89 45.07
C HIS A 85 -11.08 -68.05 45.83
N ALA A 86 -10.61 -68.51 46.99
CA ALA A 86 -9.58 -67.83 47.76
C ALA A 86 -8.23 -67.80 47.02
N GLU A 87 -7.83 -68.91 46.39
CA GLU A 87 -6.67 -68.99 45.51
C GLU A 87 -6.76 -67.98 44.36
N LEU A 88 -7.85 -68.04 43.58
CA LEU A 88 -8.08 -67.16 42.43
C LEU A 88 -8.16 -65.68 42.84
N SER A 89 -8.77 -65.38 44.00
CA SER A 89 -8.83 -64.01 44.52
C SER A 89 -7.45 -63.48 44.90
N THR A 90 -6.58 -64.34 45.42
CA THR A 90 -5.20 -63.98 45.78
C THR A 90 -4.37 -63.75 44.52
N GLU A 91 -4.52 -64.62 43.51
CA GLU A 91 -3.88 -64.47 42.21
C GLU A 91 -4.37 -63.22 41.46
N MET A 92 -5.68 -62.95 41.46
CA MET A 92 -6.23 -61.74 40.87
C MET A 92 -5.66 -60.48 41.54
N LYS A 93 -5.57 -60.45 42.88
CA LYS A 93 -5.00 -59.32 43.62
C LYS A 93 -3.52 -59.12 43.29
N SER A 94 -2.73 -60.20 43.20
CA SER A 94 -1.30 -60.09 42.87
C SER A 94 -1.09 -59.61 41.43
N GLN A 95 -1.84 -60.13 40.47
CA GLN A 95 -1.80 -59.69 39.07
C GLN A 95 -2.25 -58.23 38.93
N GLN A 96 -3.28 -57.83 39.67
CA GLN A 96 -3.74 -56.44 39.69
C GLN A 96 -2.64 -55.53 40.25
N GLN A 97 -2.02 -55.86 41.37
CA GLN A 97 -0.90 -55.09 41.95
C GLN A 97 0.28 -54.98 40.97
N LEU A 98 0.62 -56.06 40.27
CA LEU A 98 1.67 -56.06 39.25
C LEU A 98 1.32 -55.11 38.10
N LEU A 99 0.07 -55.15 37.61
CA LEU A 99 -0.40 -54.23 36.57
C LEU A 99 -0.33 -52.77 37.02
N TRP A 100 -0.73 -52.46 38.26
CA TRP A 100 -0.61 -51.11 38.81
C TRP A 100 0.84 -50.65 38.91
N PHE A 101 1.75 -51.54 39.32
CA PHE A 101 3.18 -51.23 39.39
C PHE A 101 3.79 -50.94 38.00
N VAL A 102 3.44 -51.75 36.98
CA VAL A 102 3.86 -51.52 35.59
C VAL A 102 3.32 -50.18 35.09
N ARG A 103 2.03 -49.90 35.29
CA ARG A 103 1.43 -48.62 34.89
C ARG A 103 2.08 -47.42 35.59
N GLN A 104 2.40 -47.54 36.88
CA GLN A 104 3.07 -46.48 37.62
C GLN A 104 4.49 -46.23 37.09
N THR A 105 5.23 -47.29 36.77
CA THR A 105 6.58 -47.16 36.22
C THR A 105 6.58 -46.60 34.80
N GLU A 106 5.63 -47.00 33.94
CA GLU A 106 5.45 -46.42 32.61
C GLU A 106 5.04 -44.94 32.68
N ALA A 107 4.09 -44.59 33.55
CA ALA A 107 3.69 -43.20 33.77
C ALA A 107 4.85 -42.33 34.28
N GLY A 108 5.69 -42.87 35.18
CA GLY A 108 6.89 -42.19 35.65
C GLY A 108 7.91 -41.93 34.54
N LYS A 109 8.13 -42.90 33.64
CA LYS A 109 9.01 -42.74 32.47
C LYS A 109 8.47 -41.71 31.48
N GLU A 110 7.18 -41.73 31.18
CA GLU A 110 6.58 -40.72 30.30
C GLU A 110 6.62 -39.32 30.93
N GLN A 111 6.36 -39.20 32.23
CA GLN A 111 6.50 -37.94 32.95
C GLN A 111 7.94 -37.39 32.85
N GLU A 112 8.94 -38.24 33.07
CA GLU A 112 10.35 -37.84 32.97
C GLU A 112 10.71 -37.44 31.52
N ARG A 113 10.25 -38.20 30.52
CA ARG A 113 10.43 -37.87 29.11
C ARG A 113 9.85 -36.50 28.76
N HIS A 114 8.61 -36.23 29.19
CA HIS A 114 7.98 -34.94 28.97
C HIS A 114 8.67 -33.81 29.73
N ALA A 115 9.08 -34.03 30.98
CA ALA A 115 9.81 -33.05 31.77
C ALA A 115 11.15 -32.67 31.12
N ASN A 116 11.88 -33.65 30.57
CA ASN A 116 13.12 -33.41 29.84
C ASN A 116 12.84 -32.67 28.52
N GLY A 117 11.82 -33.06 27.75
CA GLY A 117 11.43 -32.34 26.54
C GLY A 117 11.02 -30.88 26.79
N ILE A 118 10.32 -30.61 27.90
CA ILE A 118 10.00 -29.24 28.31
C ILE A 118 11.28 -28.47 28.67
N ARG A 119 12.21 -29.09 29.40
CA ARG A 119 13.48 -28.45 29.75
C ARG A 119 14.30 -28.10 28.51
N ASP A 120 14.43 -29.03 27.57
CA ASP A 120 15.22 -28.83 26.33
C ASP A 120 14.61 -27.73 25.45
N THR A 121 13.28 -27.72 25.32
CA THR A 121 12.57 -26.66 24.58
C THR A 121 12.68 -25.31 25.26
N GLN A 122 12.67 -25.25 26.60
CA GLN A 122 12.87 -24.01 27.33
C GLN A 122 14.30 -23.47 27.17
N VAL A 123 15.32 -24.32 27.25
CA VAL A 123 16.71 -23.93 26.96
C VAL A 123 16.85 -23.42 25.52
N GLY A 124 16.24 -24.12 24.55
CA GLY A 124 16.22 -23.67 23.16
C GLY A 124 15.54 -22.31 22.98
N LEU A 125 14.42 -22.07 23.67
CA LEU A 125 13.73 -20.78 23.65
C LEU A 125 14.59 -19.65 24.24
N GLU A 126 15.26 -19.91 25.37
CA GLU A 126 16.16 -18.94 26.01
C GLU A 126 17.35 -18.61 25.09
N GLU A 127 17.93 -19.60 24.40
CA GLU A 127 18.99 -19.40 23.42
C GLU A 127 18.53 -18.51 22.25
N GLN A 128 17.37 -18.80 21.66
CA GLN A 128 16.82 -17.99 20.56
C GLN A 128 16.45 -16.57 21.02
N THR A 129 15.95 -16.42 22.24
CA THR A 129 15.64 -15.10 22.84
C THR A 129 16.92 -14.29 23.05
N ALA A 130 18.00 -14.92 23.50
CA ALA A 130 19.29 -14.27 23.63
C ALA A 130 19.86 -13.82 22.26
N LYS A 131 19.76 -14.68 21.24
CA LYS A 131 20.15 -14.36 19.86
C LYS A 131 19.35 -13.18 19.30
N LEU A 132 18.02 -13.18 19.51
CA LEU A 132 17.15 -12.07 19.10
C LEU A 132 17.57 -10.75 19.76
N ARG A 133 17.74 -10.74 21.09
CA ARG A 133 18.17 -9.54 21.82
C ARG A 133 19.54 -9.02 21.39
N HIS A 134 20.46 -9.93 21.07
CA HIS A 134 21.76 -9.56 20.55
C HIS A 134 21.64 -8.86 19.18
N ALA A 135 20.89 -9.45 18.26
CA ALA A 135 20.63 -8.86 16.94
C ALA A 135 19.88 -7.52 17.02
N GLU A 136 18.92 -7.38 17.95
CA GLU A 136 18.25 -6.10 18.22
C GLU A 136 19.22 -5.03 18.72
N THR A 137 20.16 -5.40 19.59
CA THR A 137 21.20 -4.49 20.08
C THR A 137 22.13 -4.07 18.96
N GLU A 138 22.60 -5.01 18.12
CA GLU A 138 23.43 -4.71 16.95
C GLU A 138 22.70 -3.78 15.96
N LEU A 139 21.42 -4.04 15.70
CA LEU A 139 20.61 -3.18 14.84
C LEU A 139 20.51 -1.75 15.38
N GLU A 140 20.31 -1.60 16.69
CA GLU A 140 20.22 -0.27 17.29
C GLU A 140 21.57 0.46 17.27
N THR A 141 22.69 -0.26 17.48
CA THR A 141 24.03 0.33 17.29
C THR A 141 24.24 0.80 15.85
N MET A 142 23.92 -0.01 14.84
CA MET A 142 24.03 0.38 13.43
C MET A 142 23.14 1.58 13.09
N ARG A 143 21.94 1.67 13.67
CA ARG A 143 21.05 2.85 13.49
C ARG A 143 21.66 4.11 14.07
N THR A 144 22.20 4.05 15.28
CA THR A 144 22.85 5.22 15.90
C THR A 144 24.07 5.67 15.08
N GLU A 145 24.87 4.73 14.57
CA GLU A 145 25.99 5.04 13.66
C GLU A 145 25.51 5.64 12.34
N GLN A 146 24.42 5.11 11.77
CA GLN A 146 23.80 5.65 10.56
C GLN A 146 23.36 7.12 10.78
N TYR A 147 22.67 7.43 11.87
CA TYR A 147 22.26 8.79 12.17
C TYR A 147 23.47 9.73 12.34
N ALA A 148 24.50 9.29 13.07
CA ALA A 148 25.73 10.07 13.24
C ALA A 148 26.45 10.33 11.91
N LEU A 149 26.47 9.35 10.99
CA LEU A 149 27.02 9.52 9.65
C LEU A 149 26.16 10.45 8.79
N GLN A 150 24.84 10.35 8.91
CA GLN A 150 23.92 11.22 8.17
C GLN A 150 24.03 12.68 8.62
N ASP A 151 24.21 12.94 9.91
CA ASP A 151 24.48 14.27 10.44
C ASP A 151 25.81 14.83 9.89
N LYS A 152 26.87 14.01 9.83
CA LYS A 152 28.15 14.41 9.22
C LYS A 152 28.01 14.74 7.73
N VAL A 153 27.22 13.97 6.99
CA VAL A 153 26.93 14.24 5.57
C VAL A 153 26.16 15.54 5.42
N SER A 154 25.14 15.76 6.24
CA SER A 154 24.34 17.00 6.25
C SER A 154 25.22 18.22 6.54
N GLN A 155 26.10 18.12 7.53
CA GLN A 155 27.06 19.17 7.86
C GLN A 155 28.03 19.45 6.69
N ALA A 156 28.63 18.41 6.11
CA ALA A 156 29.53 18.56 4.96
C ALA A 156 28.82 19.17 3.73
N GLN A 157 27.55 18.82 3.50
CA GLN A 157 26.73 19.45 2.47
C GLN A 157 26.49 20.93 2.77
N GLY A 158 26.16 21.28 4.02
CA GLY A 158 26.03 22.67 4.46
C GLY A 158 27.30 23.49 4.20
N ASP A 159 28.46 22.97 4.61
CA ASP A 159 29.76 23.60 4.39
C ASP A 159 30.07 23.78 2.89
N LEU A 160 29.72 22.79 2.07
CA LEU A 160 29.87 22.85 0.61
C LEU A 160 28.96 23.92 -0.01
N TYR A 161 27.70 24.03 0.42
CA TYR A 161 26.81 25.08 -0.06
C TYR A 161 27.30 26.48 0.33
N GLN A 162 27.77 26.65 1.57
CA GLN A 162 28.33 27.92 2.03
C GLN A 162 29.57 28.28 1.20
N THR A 163 30.50 27.35 1.01
CA THR A 163 31.71 27.57 0.22
C THR A 163 31.36 27.91 -1.25
N ASN A 164 30.37 27.24 -1.84
CA ASN A 164 29.92 27.54 -3.21
C ASN A 164 29.26 28.92 -3.31
N ALA A 165 28.52 29.34 -2.29
CA ALA A 165 27.95 30.69 -2.22
C ALA A 165 29.07 31.75 -2.14
N ASP A 166 30.07 31.52 -1.29
CA ASP A 166 31.23 32.41 -1.15
C ASP A 166 32.02 32.50 -2.46
N VAL A 167 32.27 31.36 -3.13
CA VAL A 167 32.91 31.31 -4.45
C VAL A 167 32.11 32.11 -5.48
N SER A 168 30.78 31.91 -5.54
CA SER A 168 29.92 32.63 -6.48
C SER A 168 29.93 34.14 -6.23
N GLN A 169 29.97 34.56 -4.96
CA GLN A 169 30.08 35.97 -4.57
C GLN A 169 31.42 36.56 -5.01
N VAL A 170 32.53 35.85 -4.73
CA VAL A 170 33.87 36.27 -5.14
C VAL A 170 33.99 36.33 -6.66
N GLU A 171 33.46 35.36 -7.40
CA GLU A 171 33.43 35.38 -8.85
C GLU A 171 32.64 36.57 -9.41
N SER A 172 31.49 36.89 -8.81
CA SER A 172 30.71 38.07 -9.18
C SER A 172 31.48 39.36 -8.92
N GLN A 173 32.19 39.45 -7.80
CA GLN A 173 33.06 40.60 -7.50
C GLN A 173 34.21 40.71 -8.50
N ILE A 174 34.84 39.59 -8.87
CA ILE A 174 35.91 39.55 -9.88
C ILE A 174 35.38 40.05 -11.23
N ARG A 175 34.22 39.55 -11.68
CA ARG A 175 33.58 40.01 -12.93
C ARG A 175 33.30 41.51 -12.90
N TYR A 176 32.71 42.02 -11.81
CA TYR A 176 32.45 43.44 -11.64
C TYR A 176 33.74 44.29 -11.70
N VAL A 177 34.80 43.87 -11.03
CA VAL A 177 36.09 44.56 -11.06
C VAL A 177 36.72 44.53 -12.45
N GLN A 178 36.61 43.40 -13.17
CA GLN A 178 37.09 43.29 -14.55
C GLN A 178 36.34 44.23 -15.50
N GLU A 179 35.02 44.25 -15.44
CA GLU A 179 34.19 45.17 -16.23
C GLU A 179 34.47 46.64 -15.90
N ALA A 180 34.59 46.97 -14.61
CA ALA A 180 34.93 48.31 -14.16
C ALA A 180 36.31 48.75 -14.68
N ARG A 181 37.30 47.85 -14.64
CA ARG A 181 38.64 48.09 -15.18
C ARG A 181 38.60 48.29 -16.70
N GLN A 182 37.85 47.47 -17.43
CA GLN A 182 37.71 47.62 -18.89
C GLN A 182 37.05 48.95 -19.26
N ARG A 183 35.99 49.34 -18.54
CA ARG A 183 35.33 50.64 -18.72
C ARG A 183 36.28 51.80 -18.44
N LEU A 184 37.02 51.76 -17.34
CA LEU A 184 38.01 52.80 -17.00
C LEU A 184 39.14 52.87 -18.03
N GLN A 185 39.58 51.72 -18.55
CA GLN A 185 40.59 51.66 -19.60
C GLN A 185 40.08 52.29 -20.90
N GLN A 186 38.83 52.01 -21.31
CA GLN A 186 38.21 52.64 -22.48
C GLN A 186 38.07 54.16 -22.29
N GLN A 187 37.58 54.60 -21.12
CA GLN A 187 37.48 56.03 -20.80
C GLN A 187 38.84 56.74 -20.83
N SER A 188 39.89 56.08 -20.32
CA SER A 188 41.26 56.62 -20.38
C SER A 188 41.75 56.76 -21.83
N GLN A 189 41.50 55.76 -22.67
CA GLN A 189 41.85 55.81 -24.10
C GLN A 189 41.09 56.91 -24.84
N ASP A 190 39.78 57.04 -24.58
CA ASP A 190 38.95 58.08 -25.20
C ASP A 190 39.40 59.48 -24.77
N LEU A 191 39.70 59.68 -23.48
CA LEU A 191 40.24 60.94 -22.96
C LEU A 191 41.62 61.26 -23.54
N GLN A 192 42.49 60.26 -23.68
CA GLN A 192 43.80 60.43 -24.29
C GLN A 192 43.69 60.82 -25.78
N ALA A 193 42.77 60.18 -26.51
CA ALA A 193 42.49 60.53 -27.90
C ALA A 193 41.88 61.94 -28.03
N GLN A 194 40.99 62.32 -27.12
CA GLN A 194 40.47 63.69 -27.06
C GLN A 194 41.60 64.68 -26.81
N LEU A 195 42.44 64.45 -25.80
CA LEU A 195 43.57 65.33 -25.47
C LEU A 195 44.50 65.51 -26.66
N GLN A 196 44.83 64.44 -27.40
CA GLN A 196 45.60 64.54 -28.64
C GLN A 196 44.91 65.41 -29.70
N ARG A 197 43.59 65.29 -29.89
CA ARG A 197 42.85 66.16 -30.83
C ARG A 197 42.88 67.63 -30.39
N TRP A 198 42.70 67.90 -29.09
CA TRP A 198 42.79 69.26 -28.56
C TRP A 198 44.19 69.84 -28.73
N THR A 199 45.24 69.06 -28.50
CA THR A 199 46.63 69.49 -28.76
C THR A 199 46.85 69.84 -30.23
N VAL A 200 46.36 69.00 -31.16
CA VAL A 200 46.46 69.31 -32.61
C VAL A 200 45.67 70.57 -32.97
N GLN A 201 44.45 70.72 -32.45
CA GLN A 201 43.64 71.92 -32.68
C GLN A 201 44.30 73.18 -32.12
N GLU A 202 44.92 73.10 -30.94
CA GLU A 202 45.67 74.20 -30.35
C GLU A 202 46.87 74.59 -31.21
N THR A 203 47.63 73.60 -31.73
CA THR A 203 48.75 73.87 -32.63
C THR A 203 48.30 74.47 -33.97
N ASP A 204 47.21 73.95 -34.54
CA ASP A 204 46.64 74.45 -35.80
C ASP A 204 46.09 75.87 -35.63
N ALA A 205 45.38 76.14 -34.52
CA ALA A 205 44.87 77.47 -34.19
C ALA A 205 46.01 78.47 -33.96
N ALA A 206 47.07 78.07 -33.25
CA ALA A 206 48.25 78.91 -33.05
C ALA A 206 48.97 79.20 -34.37
N GLN A 207 49.04 78.24 -35.28
CA GLN A 207 49.61 78.44 -36.62
C GLN A 207 48.74 79.36 -37.47
N ALA A 208 47.41 79.15 -37.47
CA ALA A 208 46.45 79.99 -38.17
C ALA A 208 46.46 81.44 -37.66
N GLN A 209 46.61 81.63 -36.34
CA GLN A 209 46.77 82.95 -35.74
C GLN A 209 48.05 83.63 -36.25
N ARG A 210 49.19 82.94 -36.24
CA ARG A 210 50.45 83.49 -36.77
C ARG A 210 50.36 83.85 -38.25
N THR A 211 49.70 83.03 -39.07
CA THR A 211 49.50 83.36 -40.49
C THR A 211 48.59 84.57 -40.66
N ALA A 212 47.50 84.67 -39.89
CA ALA A 212 46.60 85.82 -39.93
C ALA A 212 47.30 87.11 -39.45
N GLU A 213 48.11 87.05 -38.40
CA GLU A 213 48.92 88.18 -37.93
C GLU A 213 49.93 88.63 -39.00
N HIS A 214 50.57 87.68 -39.70
CA HIS A 214 51.48 87.99 -40.80
C HIS A 214 50.75 88.61 -42.01
N GLU A 215 49.61 88.05 -42.41
CA GLU A 215 48.77 88.60 -43.47
C GLU A 215 48.24 90.00 -43.14
N LEU A 216 47.84 90.23 -41.88
CA LEU A 216 47.41 91.54 -41.39
C LEU A 216 48.56 92.56 -41.45
N SER A 217 49.77 92.17 -41.07
CA SER A 217 50.97 93.02 -41.19
C SER A 217 51.24 93.40 -42.65
N LEU A 218 51.18 92.43 -43.58
CA LEU A 218 51.35 92.69 -45.02
C LEU A 218 50.22 93.56 -45.58
N ALA A 219 48.99 93.37 -45.12
CA ALA A 219 47.86 94.19 -45.50
C ALA A 219 48.02 95.63 -45.00
N ALA A 220 48.47 95.83 -43.76
CA ALA A 220 48.76 97.15 -43.20
C ALA A 220 49.90 97.86 -43.96
N GLU A 221 50.96 97.16 -44.35
CA GLU A 221 52.02 97.71 -45.19
C GLU A 221 51.47 98.15 -46.57
N LYS A 222 50.63 97.32 -47.20
CA LYS A 222 49.98 97.67 -48.47
C LYS A 222 48.99 98.82 -48.33
N GLU A 223 48.22 98.88 -47.25
CA GLU A 223 47.33 99.99 -46.96
C GLU A 223 48.12 101.29 -46.82
N GLN A 224 49.25 101.25 -46.10
CA GLN A 224 50.11 102.41 -45.93
C GLN A 224 50.76 102.86 -47.24
N SER A 225 51.15 101.92 -48.13
CA SER A 225 51.63 102.28 -49.47
C SER A 225 50.53 102.87 -50.34
N LEU A 226 49.32 102.29 -50.32
CA LEU A 226 48.17 102.78 -51.08
C LEU A 226 47.67 104.14 -50.58
N LEU A 227 47.72 104.41 -49.28
CA LEU A 227 47.44 105.73 -48.72
C LEU A 227 48.47 106.77 -49.15
N ALA A 228 49.75 106.39 -49.24
CA ALA A 228 50.79 107.26 -49.79
C ALA A 228 50.56 107.55 -51.29
N ASP A 229 50.20 106.53 -52.07
CA ASP A 229 49.85 106.67 -53.49
C ASP A 229 48.60 107.55 -53.68
N LEU A 230 47.57 107.36 -52.84
CA LEU A 230 46.36 108.19 -52.81
C LEU A 230 46.67 109.65 -52.46
N GLY A 231 47.55 109.89 -51.47
CA GLY A 231 48.03 111.23 -51.15
C GLY A 231 48.75 111.88 -52.34
N GLY A 232 49.64 111.14 -53.01
CA GLY A 232 50.32 111.61 -54.21
C GLY A 232 49.37 111.89 -55.39
N LEU A 233 48.29 111.12 -55.52
CA LEU A 233 47.22 111.34 -56.51
C LEU A 233 46.32 112.54 -56.14
N GLN A 234 46.01 112.74 -54.85
CA GLN A 234 45.28 113.91 -54.36
C GLN A 234 46.07 115.20 -54.57
N ASP A 235 47.38 115.20 -54.39
CA ASP A 235 48.22 116.38 -54.68
C ASP A 235 48.27 116.71 -56.18
N GLN A 236 48.10 115.72 -57.06
CA GLN A 236 48.03 115.91 -58.51
C GLN A 236 46.63 116.32 -59.00
N MET A 237 45.58 116.09 -58.21
CA MET A 237 44.20 116.37 -58.61
C MET A 237 43.92 117.84 -58.89
N PRO A 238 44.32 118.82 -58.06
CA PRO A 238 44.09 120.24 -58.34
C PRO A 238 44.65 120.68 -59.68
N GLY A 239 45.86 120.23 -60.05
CA GLY A 239 46.49 120.54 -61.33
C GLY A 239 45.79 119.86 -62.52
N ARG A 240 45.29 118.62 -62.34
CA ARG A 240 44.51 117.92 -63.36
C ARG A 240 43.10 118.52 -63.52
N GLU A 241 42.51 119.01 -62.44
CA GLU A 241 41.17 119.62 -62.42
C GLU A 241 41.18 121.03 -63.02
N GLU A 242 42.25 121.80 -62.81
CA GLU A 242 42.50 123.05 -63.56
C GLU A 242 42.69 122.78 -65.06
N ALA A 243 43.50 121.78 -65.43
CA ALA A 243 43.67 121.37 -66.83
C ALA A 243 42.35 120.89 -67.45
N TYR A 244 41.52 120.17 -66.69
CA TYR A 244 40.19 119.74 -67.10
C TYR A 244 39.23 120.93 -67.27
N GLN A 245 39.21 121.92 -66.38
CA GLN A 245 38.36 123.11 -66.53
C GLN A 245 38.75 123.95 -67.75
N VAL A 246 40.06 124.10 -68.02
CA VAL A 246 40.55 124.81 -69.22
C VAL A 246 40.16 124.07 -70.50
N THR A 247 40.34 122.75 -70.53
CA THR A 247 39.97 121.93 -71.70
C THR A 247 38.45 121.80 -71.86
N THR A 248 37.68 121.82 -70.78
CA THR A 248 36.20 121.77 -70.81
C THR A 248 35.60 123.07 -71.32
N ARG A 249 36.14 124.24 -70.95
CA ARG A 249 35.74 125.52 -71.55
C ARG A 249 36.04 125.57 -73.05
N ALA A 250 37.22 125.08 -73.47
CA ALA A 250 37.56 124.96 -74.89
C ALA A 250 36.66 123.94 -75.63
N LEU A 251 36.19 122.89 -74.94
CA LEU A 251 35.25 121.90 -75.49
C LEU A 251 33.82 122.42 -75.57
N GLU A 252 33.37 123.27 -74.64
CA GLU A 252 32.04 123.91 -74.68
C GLU A 252 31.93 124.89 -75.86
N ASP A 253 32.97 125.70 -76.13
CA ASP A 253 33.05 126.54 -77.33
C ASP A 253 33.09 125.70 -78.64
N ALA A 254 33.71 124.53 -78.61
CA ALA A 254 33.71 123.60 -79.75
C ALA A 254 32.38 122.86 -79.93
N ARG A 255 31.65 122.60 -78.83
CA ARG A 255 30.34 121.91 -78.82
C ARG A 255 29.20 122.80 -79.29
N GLU A 256 29.23 124.11 -79.06
CA GLU A 256 28.28 125.04 -79.69
C GLU A 256 28.40 125.03 -81.23
N ASN A 257 29.62 124.91 -81.74
CA ASN A 257 29.88 124.77 -83.18
C ASN A 257 29.48 123.39 -83.74
N LEU A 258 29.70 122.31 -82.98
CA LEU A 258 29.36 120.94 -83.36
C LEU A 258 27.83 120.67 -83.31
N ALA A 259 27.09 121.31 -82.41
CA ALA A 259 25.63 121.18 -82.30
C ALA A 259 24.88 121.65 -83.57
N SER A 260 25.46 122.58 -84.34
CA SER A 260 24.93 122.98 -85.65
C SER A 260 25.18 121.94 -86.77
N ILE A 261 26.13 121.02 -86.57
CA ILE A 261 26.55 119.99 -87.51
C ILE A 261 25.90 118.64 -87.17
N ASP A 262 25.67 118.33 -85.88
CA ASP A 262 25.01 117.11 -85.42
C ASP A 262 23.50 117.05 -85.76
N GLN A 263 22.84 118.21 -85.90
CA GLN A 263 21.47 118.27 -86.42
C GLN A 263 21.35 117.74 -87.87
N ARG A 264 22.47 117.72 -88.62
CA ARG A 264 22.53 117.16 -89.99
C ARG A 264 22.92 115.67 -90.01
N LEU A 265 23.67 115.18 -89.02
CA LEU A 265 24.15 113.78 -88.94
C LEU A 265 23.14 112.82 -88.29
N ALA A 266 22.26 113.30 -87.40
CA ALA A 266 21.20 112.50 -86.77
C ALA A 266 20.25 111.84 -87.80
N SER A 267 20.02 112.47 -88.95
CA SER A 267 19.13 111.95 -90.02
C SER A 267 19.65 110.73 -90.79
N LEU A 268 20.95 110.39 -90.66
CA LEU A 268 21.59 109.28 -91.38
C LEU A 268 21.93 108.08 -90.48
N GLY A 269 22.02 108.26 -89.16
CA GLY A 269 22.38 107.20 -88.19
C GLY A 269 21.24 106.25 -87.82
N GLU A 270 19.97 106.70 -87.88
CA GLU A 270 18.81 105.87 -87.52
C GLU A 270 18.50 104.78 -88.55
N ARG A 271 18.99 104.90 -89.80
CA ARG A 271 18.83 103.87 -90.83
C ARG A 271 19.81 102.70 -90.69
N LEU A 272 20.91 102.86 -89.96
CA LEU A 272 21.95 101.84 -89.80
C LEU A 272 21.71 100.89 -88.61
N LYS A 273 21.04 101.38 -87.55
CA LYS A 273 20.72 100.59 -86.34
C LYS A 273 19.57 99.58 -86.50
N ALA A 274 18.67 99.78 -87.47
CA ALA A 274 17.51 98.91 -87.67
C ALA A 274 17.87 97.54 -88.30
N ILE A 275 18.96 97.45 -89.07
CA ILE A 275 19.34 96.24 -89.82
C ILE A 275 20.21 95.29 -88.97
N THR A 276 20.94 95.81 -87.98
CA THR A 276 21.86 95.01 -87.15
C THR A 276 21.15 94.23 -86.03
N ALA A 277 19.98 94.70 -85.57
CA ALA A 277 19.25 94.08 -84.46
C ALA A 277 18.53 92.77 -84.83
N GLN A 278 18.17 92.55 -86.10
CA GLN A 278 17.45 91.34 -86.53
C GLN A 278 18.34 90.10 -86.72
N LEU A 279 19.66 90.25 -86.75
CA LEU A 279 20.62 89.17 -87.05
C LEU A 279 21.14 88.43 -85.81
N GLU A 280 21.10 89.06 -84.63
CA GLU A 280 21.56 88.49 -83.36
C GLU A 280 20.49 87.61 -82.68
N GLU A 281 19.20 87.89 -82.88
CA GLU A 281 18.09 87.16 -82.23
C GLU A 281 17.94 85.71 -82.75
N LEU A 282 18.31 85.44 -84.00
CA LEU A 282 18.19 84.09 -84.60
C LEU A 282 19.34 83.14 -84.18
N LYS A 283 20.50 83.66 -83.77
CA LYS A 283 21.65 82.83 -83.35
C LYS A 283 21.54 82.30 -81.92
N GLY A 284 20.87 83.02 -81.02
CA GLY A 284 20.72 82.61 -79.61
C GLY A 284 19.72 81.47 -79.38
N ARG A 285 18.90 81.12 -80.39
CA ARG A 285 17.85 80.09 -80.26
C ARG A 285 18.34 78.68 -80.61
N ASP A 286 19.40 78.59 -81.41
CA ASP A 286 19.98 77.32 -81.90
C ASP A 286 20.88 76.67 -80.84
N THR A 287 21.71 77.48 -80.17
CA THR A 287 22.65 77.04 -79.13
C THR A 287 21.97 76.54 -77.85
N ARG A 288 20.70 76.91 -77.62
CA ARG A 288 19.93 76.50 -76.43
C ARG A 288 19.31 75.11 -76.56
N LEU A 289 18.97 74.67 -77.78
CA LEU A 289 18.35 73.38 -78.05
C LEU A 289 19.35 72.22 -78.14
N GLU A 290 20.61 72.50 -78.51
CA GLU A 290 21.69 71.48 -78.53
C GLU A 290 22.18 71.09 -77.13
N ALA A 291 22.12 72.02 -76.16
CA ALA A 291 22.55 71.76 -74.78
C ALA A 291 21.56 70.89 -73.96
N GLU A 292 20.26 70.97 -74.25
CA GLU A 292 19.23 70.15 -73.58
C GLU A 292 19.21 68.69 -74.05
N LEU A 293 19.71 68.41 -75.26
CA LEU A 293 19.74 67.06 -75.84
C LEU A 293 20.95 66.22 -75.36
N ALA A 294 22.01 66.85 -74.86
CA ALA A 294 23.22 66.19 -74.36
C ALA A 294 23.15 65.73 -72.89
N GLY A 295 22.11 66.14 -72.14
CA GLY A 295 21.99 65.92 -70.69
C GLY A 295 21.17 64.70 -70.22
N MET A 296 20.55 63.94 -71.13
CA MET A 296 19.69 62.80 -70.73
C MET A 296 20.49 61.51 -70.51
N ARG A 297 20.65 61.14 -69.23
CA ARG A 297 21.29 59.89 -68.78
C ARG A 297 20.28 58.72 -68.84
N ARG A 298 20.68 57.59 -69.45
CA ARG A 298 19.90 56.33 -69.42
C ARG A 298 20.08 55.61 -68.06
N PRO A 299 19.05 54.92 -67.53
CA PRO A 299 19.17 54.11 -66.32
C PRO A 299 19.98 52.84 -66.57
N ASP A 300 20.76 52.43 -65.56
CA ASP A 300 21.64 51.27 -65.57
C ASP A 300 20.85 49.95 -65.49
N ALA A 301 20.84 49.18 -66.58
CA ALA A 301 20.04 47.97 -66.72
C ALA A 301 20.55 46.79 -65.87
N GLU A 302 21.83 46.77 -65.50
CA GLU A 302 22.42 45.70 -64.67
C GLU A 302 21.98 45.79 -63.21
N ALA A 303 21.84 47.00 -62.67
CA ALA A 303 21.38 47.21 -61.29
C ALA A 303 19.92 46.77 -61.08
N LEU A 304 19.08 46.91 -62.12
CA LEU A 304 17.69 46.48 -62.10
C LEU A 304 17.57 44.94 -62.16
N GLN A 305 18.39 44.28 -62.98
CA GLN A 305 18.36 42.82 -63.11
C GLN A 305 18.86 42.13 -61.83
N MET A 306 19.91 42.65 -61.17
CA MET A 306 20.38 42.12 -59.88
C MET A 306 19.35 42.26 -58.75
N ALA A 307 18.54 43.32 -58.75
CA ALA A 307 17.48 43.51 -57.76
C ALA A 307 16.33 42.52 -57.95
N ILE A 308 15.99 42.20 -59.20
CA ILE A 308 14.95 41.21 -59.57
C ILE A 308 15.38 39.80 -59.13
N ASP A 309 16.63 39.41 -59.37
CA ASP A 309 17.12 38.07 -59.00
C ASP A 309 17.23 37.88 -57.47
N ARG A 310 17.62 38.92 -56.72
CA ARG A 310 17.63 38.89 -55.25
C ARG A 310 16.22 38.76 -54.66
N HIS A 311 15.24 39.44 -55.24
CA HIS A 311 13.84 39.34 -54.83
C HIS A 311 13.28 37.94 -55.10
N ALA A 312 13.58 37.35 -56.27
CA ALA A 312 13.14 35.99 -56.63
C ALA A 312 13.71 34.90 -55.70
N MET A 313 14.98 35.01 -55.26
CA MET A 313 15.55 34.09 -54.26
C MET A 313 14.96 34.28 -52.86
N ALA A 314 14.65 35.51 -52.46
CA ALA A 314 14.01 35.80 -51.18
C ALA A 314 12.58 35.24 -51.12
N GLN A 315 11.80 35.37 -52.20
CA GLN A 315 10.46 34.78 -52.31
C GLN A 315 10.48 33.25 -52.07
N ARG A 316 11.39 32.53 -52.74
CA ARG A 316 11.48 31.07 -52.62
C ARG A 316 11.80 30.61 -51.20
N LYS A 317 12.65 31.33 -50.47
CA LYS A 317 12.96 31.02 -49.06
C LYS A 317 11.78 31.27 -48.12
N VAL A 318 10.95 32.29 -48.41
CA VAL A 318 9.73 32.57 -47.64
C VAL A 318 8.69 31.48 -47.87
N ASP A 319 8.53 31.00 -49.11
CA ASP A 319 7.57 29.94 -49.44
C ASP A 319 7.98 28.59 -48.83
N GLU A 320 9.28 28.24 -48.84
CA GLU A 320 9.82 27.06 -48.16
C GLU A 320 9.60 27.11 -46.63
N ALA A 321 9.81 28.29 -46.02
CA ALA A 321 9.58 28.48 -44.58
C ALA A 321 8.09 28.41 -44.23
N ARG A 322 7.20 28.93 -45.09
CA ARG A 322 5.74 28.82 -44.92
C ARG A 322 5.24 27.39 -45.05
N GLN A 323 5.79 26.61 -45.98
CA GLN A 323 5.43 25.19 -46.12
C GLN A 323 5.84 24.39 -44.88
N LYS A 324 7.07 24.57 -44.39
CA LYS A 324 7.55 23.91 -43.16
C LYS A 324 6.76 24.32 -41.91
N ALA A 325 6.36 25.59 -41.82
CA ALA A 325 5.51 26.08 -40.74
C ALA A 325 4.09 25.48 -40.80
N GLY A 326 3.51 25.35 -42.00
CA GLY A 326 2.21 24.71 -42.22
C GLY A 326 2.19 23.23 -41.86
N GLU A 327 3.23 22.48 -42.25
CA GLU A 327 3.40 21.07 -41.89
C GLU A 327 3.60 20.89 -40.37
N ALA A 328 4.35 21.77 -39.72
CA ALA A 328 4.50 21.76 -38.26
C ALA A 328 3.17 22.08 -37.56
N GLN A 329 2.40 23.05 -38.06
CA GLN A 329 1.13 23.47 -37.46
C GLN A 329 0.00 22.45 -37.64
N GLN A 330 0.04 21.63 -38.69
CA GLN A 330 -0.88 20.49 -38.86
C GLN A 330 -0.54 19.30 -37.94
N ARG A 331 0.71 19.19 -37.47
CA ARG A 331 1.12 18.10 -36.56
C ARG A 331 0.76 18.37 -35.11
N VAL A 332 0.67 19.64 -34.69
CA VAL A 332 0.36 20.03 -33.30
C VAL A 332 -0.98 19.44 -32.79
N PRO A 333 -2.11 19.56 -33.51
CA PRO A 333 -3.39 19.02 -33.06
C PRO A 333 -3.37 17.50 -32.86
N ALA A 334 -2.70 16.77 -33.75
CA ALA A 334 -2.59 15.31 -33.65
C ALA A 334 -1.74 14.88 -32.44
N THR A 335 -0.66 15.60 -32.13
CA THR A 335 0.12 15.35 -30.91
C THR A 335 -0.60 15.77 -29.63
N ASP A 336 -1.38 16.87 -29.66
CA ASP A 336 -2.19 17.29 -28.51
C ASP A 336 -3.33 16.31 -28.23
N GLU A 337 -3.96 15.76 -29.28
CA GLU A 337 -5.01 14.75 -29.17
C GLU A 337 -4.45 13.42 -28.65
N ALA A 338 -3.26 13.00 -29.12
CA ALA A 338 -2.55 11.85 -28.58
C ALA A 338 -2.17 12.04 -27.10
N ARG A 339 -1.68 13.24 -26.72
CA ARG A 339 -1.37 13.57 -25.32
C ARG A 339 -2.62 13.52 -24.44
N ASN A 340 -3.72 14.14 -24.88
CA ASN A 340 -4.97 14.16 -24.12
C ASN A 340 -5.55 12.75 -23.94
N THR A 341 -5.46 11.91 -24.97
CA THR A 341 -5.90 10.50 -24.89
C THR A 341 -5.05 9.71 -23.89
N ALA A 342 -3.72 9.86 -23.92
CA ALA A 342 -2.83 9.23 -22.96
C ALA A 342 -3.09 9.72 -21.51
N GLN A 343 -3.39 11.02 -21.35
CA GLN A 343 -3.69 11.60 -20.04
C GLN A 343 -5.04 11.14 -19.47
N GLN A 344 -6.04 10.92 -20.32
CA GLN A 344 -7.30 10.27 -19.92
C GLN A 344 -7.08 8.80 -19.53
N GLN A 345 -6.25 8.05 -20.26
CA GLN A 345 -5.91 6.67 -19.90
C GLN A 345 -5.21 6.58 -18.52
N ILE A 346 -4.31 7.52 -18.22
CA ILE A 346 -3.66 7.62 -16.90
C ILE A 346 -4.69 7.93 -15.79
N GLN A 347 -5.64 8.83 -16.05
CA GLN A 347 -6.70 9.13 -15.06
C GLN A 347 -7.60 7.93 -14.78
N VAL A 348 -7.99 7.19 -15.82
CA VAL A 348 -8.79 5.95 -15.67
C VAL A 348 -8.01 4.89 -14.91
N ALA A 349 -6.73 4.65 -15.28
CA ALA A 349 -5.88 3.68 -14.58
C ALA A 349 -5.66 4.04 -13.10
N ASN A 350 -5.51 5.32 -12.76
CA ASN A 350 -5.40 5.77 -11.37
C ASN A 350 -6.71 5.61 -10.59
N GLN A 351 -7.87 5.80 -11.22
CA GLN A 351 -9.17 5.53 -10.61
C GLN A 351 -9.37 4.03 -10.35
N GLU A 352 -8.96 3.18 -11.29
CA GLU A 352 -8.98 1.72 -11.13
C GLU A 352 -8.02 1.28 -10.01
N LEU A 353 -6.81 1.84 -9.95
CA LEU A 353 -5.85 1.59 -8.87
C LEU A 353 -6.45 1.95 -7.51
N ALA A 354 -7.01 3.17 -7.37
CA ALA A 354 -7.65 3.60 -6.14
C ALA A 354 -8.84 2.71 -5.72
N GLN A 355 -9.65 2.24 -6.68
CA GLN A 355 -10.72 1.27 -6.40
C GLN A 355 -10.18 -0.10 -5.96
N THR A 356 -9.08 -0.58 -6.56
CA THR A 356 -8.45 -1.84 -6.17
C THR A 356 -7.78 -1.76 -4.81
N GLU A 357 -7.12 -0.65 -4.47
CA GLU A 357 -6.55 -0.40 -3.14
C GLU A 357 -7.63 -0.26 -2.07
N ALA A 358 -8.75 0.39 -2.38
CA ALA A 358 -9.91 0.46 -1.49
C ALA A 358 -10.57 -0.92 -1.27
N LYS A 359 -10.67 -1.75 -2.32
CA LYS A 359 -11.13 -3.14 -2.20
C LYS A 359 -10.16 -3.99 -1.38
N LEU A 360 -8.85 -3.80 -1.57
CA LEU A 360 -7.82 -4.51 -0.83
C LEU A 360 -7.87 -4.14 0.65
N THR A 361 -7.92 -2.84 1.00
CA THR A 361 -8.08 -2.40 2.39
C THR A 361 -9.40 -2.86 3.01
N ALA A 362 -10.51 -2.87 2.27
CA ALA A 362 -11.77 -3.43 2.75
C ALA A 362 -11.70 -4.95 2.98
N LEU A 363 -11.02 -5.70 2.09
CA LEU A 363 -10.81 -7.14 2.23
C LEU A 363 -9.84 -7.48 3.37
N THR A 364 -8.79 -6.68 3.59
CA THR A 364 -7.86 -6.85 4.72
C THR A 364 -8.55 -6.52 6.05
N ALA A 365 -9.41 -5.49 6.08
CA ALA A 365 -10.25 -5.19 7.25
C ALA A 365 -11.29 -6.28 7.50
N LEU A 366 -11.88 -6.86 6.46
CA LEU A 366 -12.79 -7.99 6.57
C LEU A 366 -12.05 -9.25 7.05
N GLN A 367 -10.85 -9.53 6.54
CA GLN A 367 -9.99 -10.65 6.96
C GLN A 367 -9.55 -10.50 8.42
N ALA A 368 -9.25 -9.28 8.88
CA ALA A 368 -8.99 -8.99 10.28
C ALA A 368 -10.26 -9.18 11.15
N SER A 369 -11.45 -8.82 10.66
CA SER A 369 -12.73 -9.04 11.36
C SER A 369 -13.13 -10.53 11.42
N VAL A 370 -12.77 -11.33 10.42
CA VAL A 370 -13.03 -12.77 10.35
C VAL A 370 -12.03 -13.56 11.19
N GLN A 371 -10.76 -13.14 11.27
CA GLN A 371 -9.80 -13.73 12.22
C GLN A 371 -10.10 -13.37 13.68
N ALA A 372 -10.80 -12.26 13.94
CA ALA A 372 -11.29 -11.91 15.28
C ALA A 372 -12.46 -12.78 15.79
N GLN A 373 -13.03 -13.68 14.96
CA GLN A 373 -13.94 -14.75 15.41
C GLN A 373 -13.20 -15.95 16.07
N GLY A 374 -11.93 -15.77 16.46
CA GLY A 374 -11.07 -16.78 17.11
C GLY A 374 -11.52 -17.29 18.49
N LYS A 375 -12.70 -16.90 19.02
CA LYS A 375 -13.21 -17.44 20.30
C LYS A 375 -14.15 -18.65 20.16
N ILE A 376 -14.61 -18.99 18.95
CA ILE A 376 -15.51 -20.13 18.73
C ILE A 376 -14.74 -21.45 18.56
N GLY A 377 -13.55 -21.40 17.96
CA GLY A 377 -12.74 -22.60 17.70
C GLY A 377 -12.45 -23.44 18.94
N PRO A 378 -11.95 -22.85 20.04
CA PRO A 378 -11.68 -23.58 21.29
C PRO A 378 -12.94 -24.13 21.99
N TRP A 379 -14.09 -23.44 21.85
CA TRP A 379 -15.36 -23.88 22.44
C TRP A 379 -16.01 -25.03 21.63
N LEU A 380 -15.87 -25.03 20.31
CA LEU A 380 -16.29 -26.16 19.47
C LEU A 380 -15.42 -27.41 19.70
N GLU A 381 -14.14 -27.23 20.02
CA GLU A 381 -13.22 -28.31 20.40
C GLU A 381 -13.58 -28.95 21.73
N SER A 382 -13.94 -28.17 22.75
CA SER A 382 -14.29 -28.69 24.08
C SER A 382 -15.59 -29.49 24.12
N LYS A 383 -16.47 -29.31 23.12
CA LYS A 383 -17.77 -30.00 22.99
C LYS A 383 -17.79 -31.09 21.90
N GLY A 384 -16.65 -31.40 21.29
CA GLY A 384 -16.54 -32.50 20.30
C GLY A 384 -17.19 -32.22 18.94
N LEU A 385 -17.47 -30.95 18.61
CA LEU A 385 -18.20 -30.54 17.40
C LEU A 385 -17.26 -30.07 16.27
N LYS A 386 -15.94 -30.26 16.40
CA LYS A 386 -14.94 -29.83 15.40
C LYS A 386 -15.11 -30.51 14.03
N GLU A 387 -15.58 -31.76 14.01
CA GLU A 387 -15.76 -32.54 12.77
C GLU A 387 -17.17 -32.42 12.15
N SER A 388 -18.07 -31.65 12.78
CA SER A 388 -19.41 -31.45 12.24
C SER A 388 -19.36 -30.46 11.07
N LYS A 389 -19.83 -30.90 9.89
CA LYS A 389 -19.87 -30.08 8.68
C LYS A 389 -20.78 -28.88 8.89
N ARG A 390 -20.38 -27.73 8.35
CA ARG A 390 -21.19 -26.50 8.38
C ARG A 390 -22.23 -26.54 7.26
N LEU A 391 -23.38 -25.91 7.47
CA LEU A 391 -24.49 -25.90 6.51
C LEU A 391 -24.06 -25.46 5.09
N TRP A 392 -23.21 -24.44 4.95
CA TRP A 392 -22.72 -24.00 3.64
C TRP A 392 -21.90 -25.06 2.88
N GLN A 393 -21.32 -26.05 3.57
CA GLN A 393 -20.60 -27.17 2.95
C GLN A 393 -21.54 -28.26 2.44
N GLU A 394 -22.80 -28.23 2.87
CA GLU A 394 -23.86 -29.17 2.48
C GLU A 394 -24.85 -28.58 1.47
N LEU A 395 -24.62 -27.36 0.99
CA LEU A 395 -25.47 -26.68 0.01
C LEU A 395 -24.70 -26.43 -1.28
N LYS A 396 -25.31 -26.79 -2.41
CA LYS A 396 -24.83 -26.50 -3.77
C LYS A 396 -25.80 -25.50 -4.41
N VAL A 397 -25.28 -24.33 -4.76
CA VAL A 397 -26.07 -23.21 -5.30
C VAL A 397 -25.73 -23.01 -6.78
N GLU A 398 -26.71 -22.66 -7.58
CA GLU A 398 -26.50 -22.27 -8.98
C GLU A 398 -25.74 -20.93 -9.05
N SER A 399 -24.76 -20.83 -9.95
CA SER A 399 -23.88 -19.65 -10.06
C SER A 399 -24.67 -18.37 -10.34
N GLY A 400 -24.41 -17.32 -9.56
CA GLY A 400 -25.10 -16.03 -9.61
C GLY A 400 -26.19 -15.86 -8.55
N TRP A 401 -26.56 -16.92 -7.82
CA TRP A 401 -27.58 -16.88 -6.75
C TRP A 401 -27.00 -16.92 -5.33
N GLU A 402 -25.67 -16.91 -5.18
CA GLU A 402 -25.00 -17.02 -3.89
C GLU A 402 -25.37 -15.86 -2.95
N ALA A 403 -25.39 -14.63 -3.47
CA ALA A 403 -25.74 -13.43 -2.70
C ALA A 403 -27.20 -13.43 -2.22
N ALA A 404 -28.12 -14.01 -3.01
CA ALA A 404 -29.52 -14.14 -2.64
C ALA A 404 -29.67 -15.13 -1.48
N LEU A 405 -28.97 -16.27 -1.52
CA LEU A 405 -28.98 -17.25 -0.43
C LEU A 405 -28.34 -16.69 0.85
N GLU A 406 -27.23 -15.98 0.74
CA GLU A 406 -26.56 -15.33 1.86
C GLU A 406 -27.45 -14.28 2.54
N SER A 407 -28.21 -13.50 1.77
CA SER A 407 -29.10 -12.48 2.31
C SER A 407 -30.23 -13.05 3.18
N VAL A 408 -30.70 -14.27 2.86
CA VAL A 408 -31.80 -14.98 3.54
C VAL A 408 -31.29 -15.73 4.76
N LEU A 409 -30.20 -16.49 4.62
CA LEU A 409 -29.67 -17.33 5.69
C LEU A 409 -28.77 -16.56 6.67
N ARG A 410 -28.06 -15.53 6.21
CA ARG A 410 -27.16 -14.69 7.02
C ARG A 410 -26.26 -15.52 7.94
N GLU A 411 -26.28 -15.24 9.23
CA GLU A 411 -25.52 -15.93 10.28
C GLU A 411 -25.83 -17.45 10.37
N ARG A 412 -26.95 -17.91 9.80
CA ARG A 412 -27.36 -19.33 9.78
C ARG A 412 -26.62 -20.17 8.73
N LEU A 413 -25.89 -19.57 7.78
CA LEU A 413 -25.03 -20.30 6.85
C LEU A 413 -23.89 -21.05 7.57
N ALA A 414 -23.44 -20.52 8.69
CA ALA A 414 -22.42 -21.13 9.53
C ALA A 414 -22.98 -22.17 10.52
N ALA A 415 -24.26 -22.56 10.38
CA ALA A 415 -24.89 -23.48 11.31
C ALA A 415 -24.19 -24.85 11.33
N VAL A 416 -24.09 -25.44 12.52
CA VAL A 416 -23.54 -26.77 12.74
C VAL A 416 -24.69 -27.78 12.83
N THR A 417 -24.53 -28.96 12.25
CA THR A 417 -25.55 -30.02 12.30
C THR A 417 -25.57 -30.71 13.66
N ALA A 418 -26.75 -30.82 14.27
CA ALA A 418 -26.95 -31.57 15.52
C ALA A 418 -28.04 -32.63 15.33
N LYS A 419 -27.83 -33.81 15.92
CA LYS A 419 -28.66 -35.00 15.67
C LYS A 419 -29.95 -35.03 16.48
N SER A 420 -30.01 -34.35 17.62
CA SER A 420 -31.20 -34.33 18.48
C SER A 420 -31.41 -32.98 19.17
N ILE A 421 -32.68 -32.60 19.36
CA ILE A 421 -33.07 -31.39 20.08
C ILE A 421 -32.57 -31.40 21.54
N GLN A 422 -32.46 -32.57 22.16
CA GLN A 422 -31.99 -32.73 23.53
C GLN A 422 -30.48 -32.42 23.67
N GLU A 423 -29.65 -32.83 22.70
CA GLU A 423 -28.22 -32.46 22.66
C GLU A 423 -28.06 -30.93 22.51
N THR A 424 -28.89 -30.29 21.68
CA THR A 424 -28.83 -28.83 21.50
C THR A 424 -29.24 -28.04 22.74
N LEU A 425 -30.18 -28.55 23.53
CA LEU A 425 -30.59 -27.94 24.80
C LEU A 425 -29.51 -28.09 25.88
N THR A 426 -28.74 -29.18 25.88
CA THR A 426 -27.59 -29.34 26.78
C THR A 426 -26.44 -28.38 26.45
N LEU A 427 -26.25 -28.04 25.16
CA LEU A 427 -25.28 -27.03 24.72
C LEU A 427 -25.71 -25.60 25.09
N ALA A 428 -27.01 -25.33 25.21
CA ALA A 428 -27.53 -24.02 25.62
C ALA A 428 -27.27 -23.70 27.11
N ASN A 429 -27.04 -24.70 27.95
CA ASN A 429 -26.68 -24.51 29.37
C ASN A 429 -25.25 -23.96 29.56
N ASP A 430 -24.38 -24.09 28.55
CA ASP A 430 -23.01 -23.59 28.55
C ASP A 430 -22.85 -22.60 27.37
N ALA A 431 -23.28 -21.36 27.60
CA ALA A 431 -23.50 -20.38 26.54
C ALA A 431 -22.23 -20.14 25.68
N PRO A 432 -22.33 -20.23 24.34
CA PRO A 432 -21.18 -19.98 23.48
C PRO A 432 -20.74 -18.52 23.57
N PRO A 433 -19.44 -18.23 23.38
CA PRO A 433 -18.88 -16.87 23.45
C PRO A 433 -19.34 -15.94 22.31
N SER A 434 -20.16 -16.43 21.38
CA SER A 434 -20.75 -15.67 20.27
C SER A 434 -22.00 -16.37 19.74
N ARG A 435 -22.73 -15.71 18.83
CA ARG A 435 -23.91 -16.27 18.17
C ARG A 435 -23.55 -17.56 17.42
N LEU A 436 -24.23 -18.64 17.75
CA LEU A 436 -24.12 -19.94 17.11
C LEU A 436 -25.50 -20.36 16.61
N ALA A 437 -25.59 -20.75 15.34
CA ALA A 437 -26.78 -21.39 14.79
C ALA A 437 -26.57 -22.90 14.76
N ILE A 438 -27.62 -23.67 15.07
CA ILE A 438 -27.60 -25.13 15.03
C ILE A 438 -28.74 -25.59 14.13
N LEU A 439 -28.42 -26.48 13.18
CA LEU A 439 -29.40 -27.13 12.32
C LEU A 439 -29.85 -28.44 12.97
N LEU A 440 -31.15 -28.56 13.23
CA LEU A 440 -31.78 -29.80 13.69
C LEU A 440 -32.15 -30.64 12.46
N THR A 441 -31.69 -31.90 12.42
CA THR A 441 -32.01 -32.83 11.32
C THR A 441 -33.20 -33.76 11.63
N GLU A 442 -33.93 -33.52 12.72
CA GLU A 442 -35.19 -34.21 13.00
C GLU A 442 -36.23 -33.85 11.91
N GLU A 443 -37.18 -34.75 11.62
CA GLU A 443 -38.19 -34.58 10.56
C GLU A 443 -39.06 -33.34 10.81
N ILE A 444 -38.65 -32.21 10.22
CA ILE A 444 -39.45 -31.00 10.17
C ILE A 444 -40.42 -31.15 8.99
N ALA A 445 -41.72 -31.04 9.25
CA ALA A 445 -42.73 -30.99 8.20
C ALA A 445 -42.39 -29.87 7.19
N PRO A 446 -42.32 -30.16 5.88
CA PRO A 446 -41.94 -29.17 4.89
C PRO A 446 -42.94 -28.01 4.91
N ALA A 447 -42.43 -26.79 5.12
CA ALA A 447 -43.26 -25.59 5.02
C ALA A 447 -43.68 -25.39 3.56
N HIS A 448 -44.96 -25.61 3.26
CA HIS A 448 -45.51 -25.32 1.93
C HIS A 448 -45.49 -23.81 1.69
N THR A 449 -44.58 -23.36 0.83
CA THR A 449 -44.50 -21.97 0.39
C THR A 449 -45.09 -21.86 -1.01
N ASN A 450 -46.28 -21.27 -1.12
CA ASN A 450 -46.86 -20.93 -2.42
C ASN A 450 -46.22 -19.63 -2.91
N ALA A 451 -45.32 -19.73 -3.88
CA ALA A 451 -44.79 -18.55 -4.57
C ALA A 451 -45.87 -17.94 -5.48
N PRO A 452 -46.01 -16.60 -5.53
CA PRO A 452 -46.85 -15.93 -6.52
C PRO A 452 -46.40 -16.29 -7.95
N ALA A 453 -47.33 -16.33 -8.91
CA ALA A 453 -47.10 -16.88 -10.25
C ALA A 453 -45.93 -16.26 -11.04
N ASP A 454 -45.51 -15.04 -10.71
CA ASP A 454 -44.43 -14.32 -11.39
C ASP A 454 -43.04 -14.52 -10.74
N PHE A 455 -42.92 -15.32 -9.67
CA PHE A 455 -41.68 -15.51 -8.92
C PHE A 455 -41.25 -16.98 -8.85
N VAL A 456 -39.94 -17.20 -9.04
CA VAL A 456 -39.32 -18.52 -8.89
C VAL A 456 -38.84 -18.68 -7.44
N PRO A 457 -39.26 -19.73 -6.71
CA PRO A 457 -38.78 -19.97 -5.35
C PRO A 457 -37.27 -20.17 -5.33
N LEU A 458 -36.55 -19.47 -4.44
CA LEU A 458 -35.10 -19.62 -4.27
C LEU A 458 -34.69 -21.07 -3.95
N LEU A 459 -35.57 -21.84 -3.31
CA LEU A 459 -35.37 -23.26 -3.03
C LEU A 459 -35.14 -24.11 -4.29
N THR A 460 -35.68 -23.71 -5.44
CA THR A 460 -35.45 -24.43 -6.71
C THR A 460 -34.03 -24.27 -7.27
N ARG A 461 -33.26 -23.32 -6.72
CA ARG A 461 -31.89 -22.98 -7.14
C ARG A 461 -30.81 -23.47 -6.16
N VAL A 462 -31.22 -24.23 -5.14
CA VAL A 462 -30.37 -24.73 -4.06
C VAL A 462 -30.58 -26.24 -3.92
N GLN A 463 -29.49 -27.00 -4.00
CA GLN A 463 -29.49 -28.46 -3.83
C GLN A 463 -28.70 -28.85 -2.58
N SER A 464 -29.09 -29.93 -1.91
CA SER A 464 -28.27 -30.54 -0.86
C SER A 464 -27.09 -31.28 -1.49
N ALA A 465 -25.89 -31.16 -0.92
CA ALA A 465 -24.66 -31.80 -1.38
C ALA A 465 -24.65 -33.33 -1.24
N GLY A 466 -25.79 -33.96 -0.89
CA GLY A 466 -25.96 -35.41 -0.79
C GLY A 466 -27.10 -36.00 -1.62
N SER A 467 -27.89 -35.21 -2.36
CA SER A 467 -28.91 -35.76 -3.27
C SER A 467 -28.41 -35.70 -4.72
N ALA A 468 -27.86 -36.82 -5.19
CA ALA A 468 -27.81 -37.17 -6.60
C ALA A 468 -29.01 -38.05 -6.94
#